data_AF-A0A8H3H686-F1
#
_entry.id   AF-A0A8H3H686-F1
#
_cell.length_a   1.000
_cell.length_b   1.000
_cell.length_c   1.000
_cell.angle_alpha   90.00
_cell.angle_beta   90.00
_cell.angle_gamma   90.00
#
_symmetry.space_group_name_H-M   'P 1'
#
loop_
_entity.id
_entity.type
_entity.pdbx_description
1 polymer ?
#
loop_
_entity_poly.entity_id
_entity_poly.type
_entity_poly.pdbx_seq_one_letter_code
_entity_poly.pdbx_strand_id
1 'polypeptide(L)'
;MGRRRASSGLARNSPFLPFLGSVGAASVLYTVCVDRVPYAPAQDEYLISVRYCAGGITRDLCASVRVRLSCGLDNISFIIYSIRQNSEPRKGRHKFRLWIRSAIGGICQRLWAGDDMWMGKELEFESVQQGAVTFAQRITSGPSTARADPFSDPSDLPAYSPNPPADEYQ
;
A
#
# COMPACT_ATOMS: atom_id res chain seq x y z
N MET A 1 26.03 33.74 18.70
CA MET A 1 26.01 32.26 18.61
C MET A 1 24.58 31.80 18.89
N GLY A 2 23.73 31.39 17.95
CA GLY A 2 23.96 30.71 16.69
C GLY A 2 23.60 29.23 16.85
N ARG A 3 22.34 28.87 16.56
CA ARG A 3 21.91 27.55 16.04
C ARG A 3 20.46 27.63 15.56
N ARG A 4 20.30 28.04 14.29
CA ARG A 4 19.12 27.71 13.50
C ARG A 4 19.16 26.20 13.27
N ARG A 5 18.13 25.45 13.71
CA ARG A 5 17.91 24.11 13.18
C ARG A 5 17.33 24.28 11.78
N ALA A 6 18.14 23.87 10.79
CA ALA A 6 17.76 23.86 9.40
C ALA A 6 16.57 22.92 9.18
N SER A 7 15.51 23.49 8.60
CA SER A 7 14.52 22.76 7.81
C SER A 7 15.21 22.18 6.58
N SER A 8 15.08 20.87 6.36
CA SER A 8 15.28 20.27 5.03
C SER A 8 14.56 18.93 4.90
N GLY A 9 13.26 18.93 5.17
CA GLY A 9 12.38 17.99 4.49
C GLY A 9 12.06 18.60 3.13
N LEU A 10 12.79 18.24 2.07
CA LEU A 10 12.33 18.56 0.73
C LEU A 10 10.93 17.96 0.60
N ALA A 11 9.92 18.81 0.51
CA ALA A 11 8.59 18.40 0.10
C ALA A 11 8.75 17.70 -1.26
N ARG A 12 8.50 16.39 -1.29
CA ARG A 12 8.33 15.66 -2.54
C ARG A 12 7.12 16.26 -3.22
N ASN A 13 7.33 17.17 -4.18
CA ASN A 13 6.29 17.70 -5.06
C ASN A 13 5.86 16.64 -6.09
N SER A 14 5.53 15.45 -5.60
CA SER A 14 5.01 14.36 -6.40
C SER A 14 3.49 14.51 -6.44
N PRO A 15 2.87 14.68 -7.61
CA PRO A 15 1.43 14.78 -7.67
C PRO A 15 0.78 13.46 -7.23
N PHE A 16 -0.21 13.59 -6.36
CA PHE A 16 -1.12 12.52 -5.93
C PHE A 16 -2.48 12.81 -6.54
N LEU A 17 -2.93 11.92 -7.41
CA LEU A 17 -4.16 12.11 -8.18
C LEU A 17 -5.23 11.13 -7.66
N PRO A 18 -6.28 11.61 -6.96
CA PRO A 18 -7.34 10.75 -6.44
C PRO A 18 -8.38 10.40 -7.52
N PHE A 19 -8.84 9.15 -7.53
CA PHE A 19 -9.92 8.65 -8.38
C PHE A 19 -10.91 7.84 -7.54
N LEU A 20 -12.20 8.09 -7.70
CA LEU A 20 -13.25 7.34 -7.03
C LEU A 20 -13.85 6.30 -7.99
N GLY A 21 -14.16 5.13 -7.45
CA GLY A 21 -14.87 4.08 -8.18
C GLY A 21 -15.49 3.05 -7.26
N SER A 22 -16.03 1.98 -7.85
CA SER A 22 -16.56 0.85 -7.10
C SER A 22 -16.13 -0.48 -7.72
N VAL A 23 -15.93 -1.49 -6.86
CA VAL A 23 -15.53 -2.85 -7.26
C VAL A 23 -16.32 -3.83 -6.41
N GLY A 24 -17.12 -4.68 -7.05
CA GLY A 24 -17.93 -5.68 -6.32
C GLY A 24 -18.81 -5.05 -5.23
N ALA A 25 -19.41 -3.88 -5.51
CA ALA A 25 -20.18 -3.05 -4.55
C ALA A 25 -19.37 -2.39 -3.41
N ALA A 26 -18.05 -2.58 -3.32
CA ALA A 26 -17.20 -1.80 -2.44
C ALA A 26 -16.85 -0.45 -3.06
N SER A 27 -16.96 0.63 -2.30
CA SER A 27 -16.42 1.94 -2.68
C SER A 27 -14.90 1.94 -2.54
N VAL A 28 -14.20 2.43 -3.55
CA VAL A 28 -12.74 2.41 -3.63
C VAL A 28 -12.23 3.80 -4.01
N LEU A 29 -11.29 4.31 -3.22
CA LEU A 29 -10.48 5.47 -3.56
C LEU A 29 -9.13 5.00 -4.08
N TYR A 30 -8.81 5.28 -5.34
CA TYR A 30 -7.50 5.06 -5.91
C TYR A 30 -6.69 6.35 -5.82
N THR A 31 -5.41 6.23 -5.53
CA THR A 31 -4.45 7.33 -5.56
C THR A 31 -3.33 6.95 -6.51
N VAL A 32 -3.23 7.65 -7.64
CA VAL A 32 -2.09 7.55 -8.54
C VAL A 32 -0.98 8.45 -8.02
N CYS A 33 0.19 7.88 -7.77
CA CYS A 33 1.37 8.61 -7.35
C CYS A 33 2.32 8.70 -8.54
N VAL A 34 2.77 9.90 -8.88
CA VAL A 34 3.75 10.13 -9.94
C VAL A 34 5.00 10.75 -9.32
N ASP A 35 6.07 9.99 -9.24
CA ASP A 35 7.36 10.45 -8.75
C ASP A 35 8.32 10.64 -9.92
N ARG A 36 9.20 11.64 -9.86
CA ARG A 36 10.35 11.67 -10.78
C ARG A 36 11.33 10.58 -10.37
N VAL A 37 11.95 9.92 -11.35
CA VAL A 37 13.03 8.97 -11.05
C VAL A 37 14.21 9.75 -10.45
N PRO A 38 14.67 9.41 -9.23
CA PRO A 38 15.86 10.05 -8.64
C PRO A 38 17.08 9.80 -9.52
N TYR A 39 17.87 10.86 -9.77
CA TYR A 39 19.12 10.79 -10.54
C TYR A 39 18.97 10.23 -11.97
N ALA A 40 17.77 10.30 -12.56
CA ALA A 40 17.62 9.92 -13.95
C ALA A 40 18.50 10.79 -14.85
N PRO A 41 19.16 10.20 -15.86
CA PRO A 41 19.94 10.95 -16.84
C PRO A 41 19.10 11.98 -17.59
N ALA A 42 17.83 11.66 -17.82
CA ALA A 42 16.87 12.51 -18.49
C ALA A 42 15.76 12.97 -17.52
N GLN A 43 15.31 14.21 -17.69
CA GLN A 43 14.28 14.84 -16.84
C GLN A 43 12.85 14.38 -17.14
N ASP A 44 12.69 13.45 -18.09
CA ASP A 44 11.42 12.93 -18.59
C ASP A 44 11.06 11.54 -18.06
N GLU A 45 11.82 11.03 -17.09
CA GLU A 45 11.58 9.71 -16.49
C GLU A 45 10.83 9.78 -15.15
N TYR A 46 9.76 9.00 -15.05
CA TYR A 46 8.83 8.97 -13.93
C TYR A 46 8.58 7.54 -13.43
N LEU A 47 8.25 7.43 -12.15
CA LEU A 47 7.73 6.23 -11.51
C LEU A 47 6.25 6.47 -11.22
N ILE A 48 5.39 5.62 -11.78
CA ILE A 48 3.94 5.68 -11.59
C ILE A 48 3.52 4.47 -10.76
N SER A 49 2.90 4.72 -9.61
CA SER A 49 2.32 3.67 -8.76
C SER A 49 0.86 3.98 -8.45
N VAL A 50 0.11 2.96 -8.04
CA VAL A 50 -1.29 3.13 -7.64
C VAL A 50 -1.52 2.46 -6.32
N ARG A 51 -2.11 3.22 -5.40
CA ARG A 51 -2.62 2.73 -4.12
C ARG A 51 -4.14 2.78 -4.13
N TYR A 52 -4.78 1.91 -3.36
CA TYR A 52 -6.21 2.00 -3.13
C TYR A 52 -6.55 1.93 -1.64
N CYS A 53 -7.66 2.56 -1.26
CA CYS A 53 -8.29 2.45 0.05
C CYS A 53 -9.75 2.04 -0.12
N ALA A 54 -10.17 0.98 0.58
CA ALA A 54 -11.55 0.50 0.61
C ALA A 54 -11.88 -0.02 2.02
N GLY A 55 -12.95 0.49 2.62
CA GLY A 55 -13.41 0.04 3.95
C GLY A 55 -12.36 0.17 5.07
N GLY A 56 -11.48 1.17 4.99
CA GLY A 56 -10.38 1.36 5.95
C GLY A 56 -9.12 0.54 5.66
N ILE A 57 -9.14 -0.35 4.66
CA ILE A 57 -7.98 -1.14 4.25
C ILE A 57 -7.28 -0.42 3.10
N THR A 58 -5.98 -0.15 3.28
CA THR A 58 -5.14 0.50 2.25
C THR A 58 -4.08 -0.46 1.76
N ARG A 59 -3.91 -0.56 0.43
CA ARG A 59 -2.88 -1.42 -0.19
C ARG A 59 -2.40 -0.83 -1.51
N ASP A 60 -1.17 -1.14 -1.89
CA ASP A 60 -0.66 -0.84 -3.22
C ASP A 60 -1.27 -1.80 -4.25
N LEU A 61 -1.90 -1.23 -5.28
CA LEU A 61 -2.49 -1.93 -6.42
C LEU A 61 -1.43 -2.31 -7.45
N CYS A 62 -0.59 -1.32 -7.78
CA CYS A 62 0.44 -1.40 -8.79
C CYS A 62 1.72 -0.81 -8.19
N ALA A 63 2.76 -1.62 -8.10
CA ALA A 63 4.09 -1.15 -7.75
C ALA A 63 4.61 -0.17 -8.83
N SER A 64 5.66 0.59 -8.50
CA SER A 64 6.19 1.65 -9.36
C SER A 64 6.57 1.14 -10.77
N VAL A 65 5.84 1.60 -11.78
CA VAL A 65 6.12 1.41 -13.20
C VAL A 65 6.97 2.58 -13.69
N ARG A 66 8.15 2.29 -14.21
CA ARG A 66 9.02 3.31 -14.82
C ARG A 66 8.52 3.65 -16.22
N VAL A 67 8.30 4.94 -16.49
CA VAL A 67 7.85 5.45 -17.78
C VAL A 67 8.68 6.66 -18.18
N ARG A 68 8.76 6.89 -19.50
CA ARG A 68 9.35 8.11 -20.06
C ARG A 68 8.25 8.91 -20.74
N LEU A 69 8.08 10.17 -20.37
CA LEU A 69 7.02 11.05 -20.86
C LEU A 69 7.62 12.18 -21.68
N SER A 70 7.34 12.21 -22.98
CA SER A 70 7.76 13.30 -23.87
C SER A 70 6.87 14.55 -23.80
N CYS A 71 5.86 14.54 -22.94
CA CYS A 71 4.91 15.65 -22.74
C CYS A 71 4.81 16.01 -21.25
N GLY A 72 4.30 17.21 -20.97
CA GLY A 72 4.07 17.64 -19.58
C GLY A 72 2.97 16.83 -18.89
N LEU A 73 3.04 16.74 -17.55
CA LEU A 73 2.07 15.99 -16.74
C LEU A 73 0.63 16.51 -16.88
N ASP A 74 0.44 17.78 -17.24
CA ASP A 74 -0.90 18.35 -17.48
C ASP A 74 -1.57 17.80 -18.75
N ASN A 75 -0.79 17.14 -19.62
CA ASN A 75 -1.27 16.53 -20.86
C ASN A 75 -1.48 15.02 -20.75
N ILE A 76 -1.40 14.44 -19.54
CA ILE A 76 -1.69 13.04 -19.32
C ILE A 76 -2.94 12.86 -18.46
N SER A 77 -3.64 11.76 -18.70
CA SER A 77 -4.75 11.30 -17.86
C SER A 77 -4.64 9.81 -17.59
N PHE A 78 -5.14 9.37 -16.44
CA PHE A 78 -5.15 7.97 -16.07
C PHE A 78 -6.54 7.37 -16.23
N ILE A 79 -6.58 6.11 -16.64
CA ILE A 79 -7.82 5.34 -16.73
C ILE A 79 -7.60 4.09 -15.88
N ILE A 80 -8.43 3.95 -14.85
CA ILE A 80 -8.42 2.81 -13.92
C ILE A 80 -9.78 2.14 -14.05
N TYR A 81 -9.78 0.85 -14.38
CA TYR A 81 -11.02 0.08 -14.42
C TYR A 81 -10.81 -1.34 -13.94
N SER A 82 -11.90 -1.93 -13.47
CA SER A 82 -11.98 -3.34 -13.10
C SER A 82 -12.93 -4.09 -14.04
N ILE A 83 -12.65 -5.37 -14.27
CA ILE A 83 -13.50 -6.27 -15.03
C ILE A 83 -13.90 -7.39 -14.08
N ARG A 84 -15.20 -7.51 -13.81
CA ARG A 84 -15.73 -8.60 -12.99
C ARG A 84 -15.45 -9.95 -13.64
N GLN A 85 -15.04 -10.91 -12.82
CA GLN A 85 -14.91 -12.31 -13.22
C GLN A 85 -15.92 -13.17 -12.45
N ASN A 86 -16.32 -14.27 -13.07
CA ASN A 86 -17.06 -15.31 -12.36
C ASN A 86 -16.12 -15.97 -11.35
N SER A 87 -16.57 -16.06 -10.10
CA SER A 87 -15.80 -16.60 -8.98
C SER A 87 -16.70 -17.04 -7.84
N GLU A 88 -16.13 -17.86 -6.97
CA GLU A 88 -16.65 -18.19 -5.64
C GLU A 88 -15.62 -17.71 -4.61
N PRO A 89 -15.96 -16.84 -3.64
CA PRO A 89 -17.28 -16.20 -3.46
C PRO A 89 -17.68 -15.27 -4.61
N ARG A 90 -19.00 -15.15 -4.84
CA ARG A 90 -19.56 -14.27 -5.88
C ARG A 90 -19.20 -12.81 -5.61
N LYS A 91 -19.07 -12.04 -6.70
CA LYS A 91 -18.71 -10.60 -6.71
C LYS A 91 -17.26 -10.30 -6.27
N GLY A 92 -16.49 -11.32 -5.87
CA GLY A 92 -15.17 -11.15 -5.29
C GLY A 92 -14.03 -10.96 -6.28
N ARG A 93 -14.03 -11.66 -7.42
CA ARG A 93 -12.87 -11.65 -8.32
C ARG A 93 -13.00 -10.64 -9.45
N HIS A 94 -11.91 -9.90 -9.68
CA HIS A 94 -11.83 -8.88 -10.73
C HIS A 94 -10.44 -8.83 -11.36
N LYS A 95 -10.40 -8.48 -12.64
CA LYS A 95 -9.18 -8.01 -13.31
C LYS A 95 -9.07 -6.51 -13.17
N PHE A 96 -7.89 -5.98 -12.90
CA PHE A 96 -7.64 -4.55 -12.82
C PHE A 96 -6.67 -4.09 -13.90
N ARG A 97 -6.89 -2.89 -14.39
CA ARG A 97 -6.10 -2.28 -15.45
C ARG A 97 -5.79 -0.84 -15.10
N LEU A 98 -4.54 -0.46 -15.32
CA LEU A 98 -4.09 0.92 -15.29
C LEU A 98 -3.62 1.29 -16.69
N TRP A 99 -4.18 2.36 -17.23
CA TRP A 99 -3.77 2.95 -18.49
C TRP A 99 -3.39 4.41 -18.28
N ILE A 100 -2.48 4.87 -19.12
CA ILE A 100 -2.16 6.27 -19.32
C ILE A 100 -2.65 6.70 -20.71
N ARG A 101 -3.19 7.90 -20.80
CA ARG A 101 -3.62 8.52 -22.06
C ARG A 101 -2.96 9.87 -22.21
N SER A 102 -2.31 10.07 -23.35
CA SER A 102 -1.82 11.38 -23.79
C SER A 102 -2.97 12.18 -24.41
N ALA A 103 -3.17 13.42 -23.96
CA ALA A 103 -4.06 14.37 -24.61
C ALA A 103 -3.53 14.75 -26.02
N ILE A 104 -2.21 14.74 -26.18
CA ILE A 104 -1.54 14.96 -27.46
C ILE A 104 -1.55 13.65 -28.25
N GLY A 105 -2.28 13.63 -29.37
CA GLY A 105 -2.39 12.47 -30.26
C GLY A 105 -3.32 11.35 -29.77
N GLY A 106 -3.93 11.47 -28.59
CA GLY A 106 -4.96 10.54 -28.11
C GLY A 106 -4.48 9.12 -27.79
N ILE A 107 -3.17 8.89 -27.79
CA ILE A 107 -2.59 7.56 -27.57
C ILE A 107 -2.86 7.09 -26.14
N CYS A 108 -3.37 5.87 -26.03
CA CYS A 108 -3.60 5.17 -24.77
C CYS A 108 -2.64 3.99 -24.65
N GLN A 109 -1.90 3.92 -23.56
CA GLN A 109 -0.99 2.81 -23.26
C GLN A 109 -1.34 2.17 -21.92
N ARG A 110 -1.31 0.84 -21.87
CA ARG A 110 -1.47 0.10 -20.62
C ARG A 110 -0.17 0.17 -19.83
N LEU A 111 -0.24 0.65 -18.59
CA LEU A 111 0.89 0.65 -17.67
C LEU A 111 0.94 -0.63 -16.86
N TRP A 112 -0.21 -1.15 -16.43
CA TRP A 112 -0.27 -2.34 -15.58
C TRP A 112 -1.57 -3.14 -15.74
N ALA A 113 -1.46 -4.43 -15.44
CA ALA A 113 -2.57 -5.38 -15.41
C ALA A 113 -2.38 -6.38 -14.25
N GLY A 114 -3.43 -6.57 -13.46
CA GLY A 114 -3.55 -7.67 -12.50
C GLY A 114 -4.82 -8.46 -12.76
N ASP A 115 -4.73 -9.79 -12.83
CA ASP A 115 -5.85 -10.65 -13.25
C ASP A 115 -6.50 -11.41 -12.10
N ASP A 116 -5.84 -11.50 -10.93
CA ASP A 116 -6.28 -12.35 -9.82
C ASP A 116 -6.51 -11.55 -8.55
N MET A 117 -7.25 -10.45 -8.67
CA MET A 117 -7.57 -9.62 -7.51
C MET A 117 -8.93 -9.95 -6.92
N TRP A 118 -8.97 -9.96 -5.59
CA TRP A 118 -10.16 -10.21 -4.80
C TRP A 118 -10.56 -8.96 -4.02
N MET A 119 -11.76 -8.45 -4.28
CA MET A 119 -12.33 -7.28 -3.64
C MET A 119 -13.86 -7.24 -3.84
N GLY A 120 -14.59 -6.90 -2.80
CA GLY A 120 -16.01 -6.57 -2.88
C GLY A 120 -16.61 -6.31 -1.51
N LYS A 121 -17.86 -5.84 -1.50
CA LYS A 121 -18.69 -5.63 -0.31
C LYS A 121 -19.75 -6.71 -0.28
N GLU A 122 -20.06 -7.23 0.91
CA GLU A 122 -21.10 -8.25 1.11
C GLU A 122 -20.90 -9.44 0.14
N LEU A 123 -19.68 -9.97 0.14
CA LEU A 123 -19.34 -11.15 -0.64
C LEU A 123 -20.17 -12.33 -0.14
N GLU A 124 -20.76 -13.08 -1.07
CA GLU A 124 -21.62 -14.22 -0.78
C GLU A 124 -20.76 -15.44 -0.47
N PHE A 125 -20.06 -15.45 0.67
CA PHE A 125 -19.23 -16.58 1.11
C PHE A 125 -20.04 -17.88 1.31
N GLU A 126 -21.34 -17.75 1.58
CA GLU A 126 -22.30 -18.86 1.66
C GLU A 126 -22.48 -19.59 0.33
N SER A 127 -22.22 -18.92 -0.81
CA SER A 127 -22.32 -19.51 -2.14
C SER A 127 -21.14 -20.41 -2.51
N VAL A 128 -20.09 -20.44 -1.69
CA VAL A 128 -18.91 -21.29 -1.92
C VAL A 128 -19.29 -22.73 -1.59
N GLN A 129 -19.10 -23.65 -2.53
CA GLN A 129 -19.59 -25.03 -2.40
C GLN A 129 -19.05 -25.73 -1.15
N GLN A 130 -19.97 -26.25 -0.33
CA GLN A 130 -19.64 -27.01 0.88
C GLN A 130 -18.93 -28.32 0.50
N GLY A 131 -17.76 -28.58 1.10
CA GLY A 131 -16.92 -29.77 0.84
C GLY A 131 -15.62 -29.49 0.07
N ALA A 132 -15.50 -28.33 -0.58
CA ALA A 132 -14.28 -27.92 -1.29
C ALA A 132 -13.44 -26.86 -0.52
N VAL A 133 -13.97 -26.32 0.59
CA VAL A 133 -13.35 -25.23 1.35
C VAL A 133 -13.44 -25.44 2.86
N THR A 134 -12.44 -24.94 3.59
CA THR A 134 -12.42 -24.91 5.05
C THR A 134 -12.46 -23.46 5.53
N PHE A 135 -13.47 -23.11 6.32
CA PHE A 135 -13.55 -21.80 6.96
C PHE A 135 -12.87 -21.83 8.33
N ALA A 136 -11.91 -20.95 8.55
CA ALA A 136 -11.32 -20.76 9.87
C ALA A 136 -12.32 -20.06 10.80
N GLN A 137 -12.39 -20.53 12.05
CA GLN A 137 -13.19 -19.88 13.09
C GLN A 137 -12.28 -19.15 14.06
N ARG A 138 -12.69 -17.95 14.49
CA ARG A 138 -11.99 -17.24 15.56
C ARG A 138 -12.18 -18.03 16.84
N ILE A 139 -11.07 -18.38 17.50
CA ILE A 139 -11.11 -18.93 18.85
C ILE A 139 -11.59 -17.80 19.78
N THR A 140 -12.81 -17.92 20.29
CA THR A 140 -13.38 -16.97 21.26
C THR A 140 -13.00 -17.32 22.70
N SER A 141 -12.55 -18.55 22.93
CA SER A 141 -12.09 -19.06 24.23
C SER A 141 -10.93 -20.04 24.01
N GLY A 142 -9.71 -19.56 24.14
CA GLY A 142 -8.48 -20.35 24.13
C GLY A 142 -7.51 -19.76 25.15
N PRO A 143 -6.46 -20.52 25.56
CA PRO A 143 -5.47 -19.98 26.49
C PRO A 143 -4.86 -18.73 25.88
N SER A 144 -5.03 -17.61 26.58
CA SER A 144 -4.38 -16.36 26.25
C SER A 144 -2.88 -16.61 26.26
N THR A 145 -2.25 -16.72 25.09
CA THR A 145 -0.81 -16.49 25.01
C THR A 145 -0.63 -15.01 25.24
N ALA A 146 -0.65 -14.60 26.51
CA ALA A 146 -0.07 -13.35 26.93
C ALA A 146 1.32 -13.32 26.28
N ARG A 147 1.61 -12.25 25.56
CA ARG A 147 2.97 -11.95 25.13
C ARG A 147 3.79 -12.01 26.42
N ALA A 148 4.60 -13.04 26.60
CA ALA A 148 5.41 -13.17 27.80
C ALA A 148 6.29 -11.92 27.82
N ASP A 149 6.03 -11.00 28.74
CA ASP A 149 6.91 -9.86 28.94
C ASP A 149 8.20 -10.49 29.48
N PRO A 150 9.35 -10.35 28.78
CA PRO A 150 10.59 -11.04 29.16
C PRO A 150 11.19 -10.55 30.48
N PHE A 151 10.48 -9.70 31.22
CA PHE A 151 10.84 -9.14 32.52
C PHE A 151 9.67 -9.23 33.52
N SER A 152 8.74 -10.15 33.31
CA SER A 152 7.59 -10.33 34.22
C SER A 152 8.02 -10.85 35.59
N ASP A 153 9.15 -11.56 35.67
CA ASP A 153 9.74 -12.02 36.92
C ASP A 153 10.80 -10.99 37.39
N PRO A 154 10.68 -10.42 38.59
CA PRO A 154 11.72 -9.52 39.15
C PRO A 154 13.08 -10.20 39.31
N SER A 155 13.16 -11.54 39.22
CA SER A 155 14.38 -12.32 39.21
C SER A 155 15.14 -12.27 37.87
N ASP A 156 14.48 -11.86 36.77
CA ASP A 156 15.07 -11.72 35.43
C ASP A 156 15.81 -10.37 35.24
N LEU A 157 15.79 -9.51 36.26
CA LEU A 157 16.59 -8.29 36.25
C LEU A 157 18.06 -8.63 36.47
N PRO A 158 18.98 -8.18 35.61
CA PRO A 158 20.41 -8.36 35.86
C PRO A 158 20.76 -7.73 37.20
N ALA A 159 21.45 -8.48 38.06
CA ALA A 159 21.91 -7.99 39.35
C ALA A 159 22.68 -6.69 39.14
N TYR A 160 22.18 -5.60 39.73
CA TYR A 160 22.84 -4.31 39.67
C TYR A 160 24.18 -4.43 40.38
N SER A 161 25.27 -4.50 39.60
CA SER A 161 26.62 -4.44 40.16
C SER A 161 26.89 -2.98 40.51
N PRO A 162 27.09 -2.61 41.79
CA PRO A 162 27.45 -1.26 42.15
C PRO A 162 28.79 -0.94 41.48
N ASN A 163 28.89 0.23 40.84
CA ASN A 163 30.17 0.74 40.35
C ASN A 163 31.21 0.74 41.50
N PRO A 164 32.49 0.45 41.23
CA PRO A 164 33.52 0.55 42.25
C PRO A 164 33.62 1.99 42.78
N PRO A 165 33.99 2.18 44.06
CA PRO A 165 34.04 3.49 44.70
C PRO A 165 35.02 4.43 43.99
N ALA A 166 34.67 5.71 43.95
CA ALA A 166 35.31 6.76 43.16
C ALA A 166 36.62 7.31 43.77
N ASP A 167 37.46 6.46 44.35
CA ASP A 167 38.67 6.89 45.07
C ASP A 167 39.99 6.40 44.44
N GLU A 168 40.01 6.13 43.13
CA GLU A 168 41.26 5.94 42.36
C GLU A 168 41.33 6.91 41.18
N TYR A 169 41.32 8.21 41.47
CA TYR A 169 41.88 9.24 40.59
C TYR A 169 42.60 10.28 41.45
N GLN A 170 43.85 9.98 41.82
CA GLN A 170 44.87 10.97 42.18
C GLN A 170 46.04 10.85 41.20
#